data_AF-A0AAJ0JLV6-F1
#
_entry.id   AF-A0AAJ0JLV6-F1
#
_cell.length_a   1.000
_cell.length_b   1.000
_cell.length_c   1.000
_cell.angle_alpha   90.00
_cell.angle_beta   90.00
_cell.angle_gamma   90.00
#
_symmetry.space_group_name_H-M   'P 1'
#
loop_
_entity.id
_entity.type
_entity.pdbx_description
1 polymer ?
#
loop_
_entity_poly.entity_id
_entity_poly.type
_entity_poly.pdbx_seq_one_letter_code
_entity_poly.pdbx_strand_id
1 'polypeptide(L)'
;EMLFYGIEEALQKGERVCIATPRTDVVLELAPRLKEGFPSITVAALYGGSVDHKKDAALVVATTHQLLRYYRAFHVMIVDEIDAFPYHADQMLQYAVQQAMKEKAARIYLTATPDEKWKRNFRKGKQKGVIVSGRYHRHPLPVPLFSWCGNWKKSLHHKKIPRVLLQWLKMNLNHE
;
A
#
# COMPACT_ATOMS: atom_id res chain seq x y z
N GLU A 1 11.81 7.02 -7.22
CA GLU A 1 10.74 6.92 -6.21
C GLU A 1 11.18 7.46 -4.85
N MET A 2 10.25 7.93 -4.02
CA MET A 2 10.53 8.49 -2.68
C MET A 2 11.23 7.51 -1.72
N LEU A 3 10.90 6.22 -1.79
CA LEU A 3 11.43 5.21 -0.86
C LEU A 3 12.80 4.67 -1.26
N PHE A 4 13.22 4.85 -2.52
CA PHE A 4 14.36 4.13 -3.07
C PHE A 4 15.66 4.50 -2.39
N TYR A 5 15.91 5.78 -2.11
CA TYR A 5 17.13 6.20 -1.40
C TYR A 5 17.26 5.56 -0.01
N GLY A 6 16.16 5.51 0.75
CA GLY A 6 16.18 4.88 2.09
C GLY A 6 16.34 3.36 2.02
N ILE A 7 15.75 2.73 1.01
CA ILE A 7 15.92 1.29 0.77
C ILE A 7 17.38 1.00 0.37
N GLU A 8 17.94 1.79 -0.56
CA GLU A 8 19.32 1.66 -1.02
C GLU A 8 20.31 1.79 0.14
N GLU A 9 20.15 2.81 0.99
CA GLU A 9 21.02 3.02 2.15
C GLU A 9 21.02 1.82 3.11
N ALA A 10 19.84 1.23 3.36
CA ALA A 10 19.72 0.04 4.19
C ALA A 10 20.38 -1.18 3.51
N LEU A 11 20.11 -1.40 2.23
CA LEU A 11 20.68 -2.52 1.47
C LEU A 11 22.22 -2.44 1.40
N GLN A 12 22.79 -1.25 1.24
CA GLN A 12 24.25 -1.04 1.26
C GLN A 12 24.89 -1.41 2.60
N LYS A 13 24.15 -1.28 3.71
CA LYS A 13 24.58 -1.73 5.04
C LYS A 13 24.41 -3.25 5.25
N GLY A 14 23.95 -3.99 4.24
CA GLY A 14 23.60 -5.41 4.35
C GLY A 14 22.31 -5.65 5.13
N GLU A 15 21.49 -4.61 5.33
CA GLU A 15 20.24 -4.72 6.06
C GLU A 15 19.12 -5.29 5.18
N ARG A 16 18.18 -5.96 5.83
CA ARG A 16 16.98 -6.52 5.21
C ARG A 16 15.82 -5.55 5.31
N VAL A 17 15.17 -5.29 4.19
CA VAL A 17 14.07 -4.33 4.05
C VAL A 17 12.79 -5.06 3.66
N CYS A 18 11.67 -4.70 4.31
CA CYS A 18 10.34 -5.15 3.94
C CYS A 18 9.43 -3.96 3.63
N ILE A 19 8.69 -4.04 2.53
CA ILE A 19 7.56 -3.19 2.19
C ILE A 19 6.29 -4.01 2.32
N ALA A 20 5.44 -3.65 3.27
CA ALA A 20 4.20 -4.35 3.57
C ALA A 20 3.00 -3.51 3.16
N THR A 21 2.05 -4.10 2.45
CA THR A 21 0.80 -3.45 2.05
C THR A 21 -0.39 -4.39 2.31
N PRO A 22 -1.60 -3.92 2.62
CA PRO A 22 -2.74 -4.81 2.83
C PRO A 22 -3.22 -5.50 1.55
N ARG A 23 -2.92 -4.93 0.37
CA ARG A 23 -3.50 -5.36 -0.91
C ARG A 23 -2.49 -6.07 -1.82
N THR A 24 -2.98 -7.08 -2.53
CA THR A 24 -2.15 -7.91 -3.43
C THR A 24 -1.77 -7.20 -4.73
N ASP A 25 -2.68 -6.41 -5.29
CA ASP A 25 -2.46 -5.61 -6.50
C ASP A 25 -1.28 -4.65 -6.33
N VAL A 26 -1.17 -3.98 -5.18
CA VAL A 26 -0.05 -3.09 -4.85
C VAL A 26 1.29 -3.87 -4.79
N VAL A 27 1.30 -5.09 -4.24
CA VAL A 27 2.50 -5.95 -4.26
C VAL A 27 2.93 -6.27 -5.68
N LEU A 28 1.97 -6.63 -6.53
CA LEU A 28 2.21 -6.98 -7.94
C LEU A 28 2.68 -5.78 -8.76
N GLU A 29 2.19 -4.58 -8.49
CA GLU A 29 2.62 -3.34 -9.13
C GLU A 29 4.05 -2.95 -8.70
N LEU A 30 4.35 -3.05 -7.41
CA LEU A 30 5.61 -2.56 -6.85
C LEU A 30 6.79 -3.51 -7.13
N ALA A 31 6.55 -4.81 -7.14
CA ALA A 31 7.58 -5.83 -7.36
C ALA A 31 8.44 -5.62 -8.64
N PRO A 32 7.89 -5.41 -9.85
CA PRO A 32 8.70 -5.18 -11.05
C PRO A 32 9.51 -3.88 -10.94
N ARG A 33 8.95 -2.82 -10.36
CA ARG A 33 9.64 -1.53 -10.17
C ARG A 33 10.82 -1.65 -9.23
N LEU A 34 10.68 -2.41 -8.15
CA LEU A 34 11.80 -2.70 -7.24
C LEU A 34 12.88 -3.55 -7.90
N LYS A 35 12.52 -4.50 -8.75
CA LYS A 35 13.51 -5.28 -9.51
C LYS A 35 14.28 -4.42 -10.50
N GLU A 36 13.61 -3.48 -11.17
CA GLU A 36 14.22 -2.53 -12.08
C GLU A 36 15.13 -1.53 -11.33
N GLY A 37 14.67 -1.03 -10.18
CA GLY A 37 15.44 -0.10 -9.34
C GLY A 37 16.63 -0.75 -8.62
N PHE A 38 16.56 -2.05 -8.33
CA PHE A 38 17.59 -2.80 -7.59
C PHE A 38 17.97 -4.10 -8.30
N PRO A 39 18.60 -4.02 -9.50
CA PRO A 39 18.82 -5.19 -10.35
C PRO A 39 19.80 -6.23 -9.78
N SER A 40 20.72 -5.80 -8.91
CA SER A 40 21.70 -6.67 -8.24
C SER A 40 21.17 -7.30 -6.94
N ILE A 41 19.95 -6.94 -6.52
CA ILE A 41 19.39 -7.34 -5.23
C ILE A 41 18.31 -8.39 -5.43
N THR A 42 18.30 -9.40 -4.57
CA THR A 42 17.23 -10.40 -4.57
C THR A 42 15.96 -9.79 -4.00
N VAL A 43 14.99 -9.53 -4.89
CA VAL A 43 13.63 -9.05 -4.55
C VAL A 43 12.64 -10.23 -4.50
N ALA A 44 11.91 -10.37 -3.40
CA ALA A 44 10.81 -11.33 -3.25
C ALA A 44 9.46 -10.61 -3.20
N ALA A 45 8.46 -11.16 -3.90
CA ALA A 45 7.10 -10.65 -3.89
C ALA A 45 6.14 -11.69 -3.27
N LEU A 46 5.58 -11.39 -2.11
CA LEU A 46 4.81 -12.34 -1.31
C LEU A 46 3.34 -11.89 -1.18
N TYR A 47 2.42 -12.72 -1.66
CA TYR A 47 0.99 -12.48 -1.56
C TYR A 47 0.21 -13.81 -1.56
N GLY A 48 -1.11 -13.75 -1.35
CA GLY A 48 -1.95 -14.95 -1.36
C GLY A 48 -1.88 -15.66 -2.72
N GLY A 49 -1.39 -16.90 -2.75
CA GLY A 49 -1.15 -17.66 -3.99
C GLY A 49 0.26 -17.54 -4.56
N SER A 50 1.14 -16.72 -3.98
CA SER A 50 2.56 -16.69 -4.36
C SER A 50 3.28 -17.99 -3.95
N VAL A 51 4.02 -18.58 -4.89
CA VAL A 51 4.88 -19.75 -4.67
C VAL A 51 6.31 -19.33 -4.27
N ASP A 52 6.58 -18.01 -4.24
CA ASP A 52 7.94 -17.49 -4.15
C ASP A 52 8.52 -17.76 -2.75
N HIS A 53 9.48 -18.69 -2.69
CA HIS A 53 10.11 -19.20 -1.46
C HIS A 53 11.46 -18.53 -1.15
N LYS A 54 11.69 -17.33 -1.66
CA LYS A 54 12.93 -16.58 -1.41
C LYS A 54 12.97 -16.00 0.00
N LYS A 55 13.08 -16.88 0.99
CA LYS A 55 13.15 -16.56 2.42
C LYS A 55 14.32 -15.65 2.77
N ASP A 56 15.39 -15.69 1.97
CA ASP A 56 16.64 -14.94 2.18
C ASP A 56 16.74 -13.67 1.32
N ALA A 57 15.65 -13.26 0.65
CA ALA A 57 15.63 -11.99 -0.06
C ALA A 57 15.97 -10.82 0.88
N ALA A 58 16.87 -9.97 0.41
CA ALA A 58 17.27 -8.75 1.11
C ALA A 58 16.18 -7.68 1.03
N LEU A 59 15.41 -7.65 -0.07
CA LEU A 59 14.26 -6.78 -0.25
C LEU A 59 13.00 -7.63 -0.46
N VAL A 60 12.03 -7.45 0.42
CA VAL A 60 10.74 -8.16 0.38
C VAL A 60 9.62 -7.14 0.17
N VAL A 61 8.74 -7.37 -0.80
CA VAL A 61 7.45 -6.70 -0.91
C VAL A 61 6.36 -7.72 -0.65
N ALA A 62 5.47 -7.45 0.30
CA ALA A 62 4.56 -8.47 0.81
C ALA A 62 3.19 -7.92 1.21
N THR A 63 2.17 -8.78 1.16
CA THR A 63 0.94 -8.46 1.87
C THR A 63 1.16 -8.56 3.38
N THR A 64 0.47 -7.73 4.17
CA THR A 64 0.60 -7.72 5.65
C THR A 64 0.40 -9.10 6.28
N HIS A 65 -0.48 -9.93 5.70
CA HIS A 65 -0.70 -11.31 6.15
C HIS A 65 0.54 -12.20 6.01
N GLN A 66 1.39 -11.98 5.00
CA GLN A 66 2.59 -12.79 4.79
C GLN A 66 3.63 -12.56 5.88
N LEU A 67 3.56 -11.44 6.60
CA LEU A 67 4.47 -11.14 7.71
C LEU A 67 4.31 -12.09 8.89
N LEU A 68 3.17 -12.78 9.02
CA LEU A 68 2.97 -13.84 10.03
C LEU A 68 4.01 -14.97 9.93
N ARG A 69 4.69 -15.09 8.79
CA ARG A 69 5.74 -16.11 8.56
C ARG A 69 7.13 -15.67 9.02
N TYR A 70 7.29 -14.42 9.46
CA TYR A 70 8.57 -13.81 9.78
C TYR A 70 8.67 -13.47 11.27
N TYR A 71 9.87 -13.69 11.81
CA TYR A 71 10.22 -13.32 13.17
C TYR A 71 11.58 -12.63 13.15
N ARG A 72 11.64 -11.37 13.60
CA ARG A 72 12.88 -10.59 13.73
C ARG A 72 13.77 -10.61 12.48
N ALA A 73 13.16 -10.54 11.31
CA ALA A 73 13.84 -10.68 10.04
C ALA A 73 14.31 -9.34 9.46
N PHE A 74 13.52 -8.29 9.64
CA PHE A 74 13.71 -7.02 8.93
C PHE A 74 14.28 -5.92 9.83
N HIS A 75 15.27 -5.22 9.30
CA HIS A 75 15.88 -4.04 9.93
C HIS A 75 15.10 -2.77 9.57
N VAL A 76 14.49 -2.75 8.38
CA VAL A 76 13.61 -1.67 7.94
C VAL A 76 12.27 -2.26 7.53
N MET A 77 11.20 -1.76 8.13
CA MET A 77 9.82 -2.13 7.85
C MET A 77 9.06 -0.89 7.40
N ILE A 78 8.67 -0.87 6.13
CA ILE A 78 7.83 0.15 5.52
C ILE A 78 6.43 -0.45 5.42
N VAL A 79 5.43 0.14 6.09
CA VAL A 79 4.03 -0.28 5.94
C VAL A 79 3.30 0.80 5.17
N ASP A 80 2.82 0.42 3.99
CA ASP A 80 2.04 1.26 3.10
C ASP A 80 0.53 1.04 3.31
N GLU A 81 -0.26 2.04 2.95
CA GLU A 81 -1.72 2.07 3.12
C GLU A 81 -2.17 1.64 4.54
N ILE A 82 -1.57 2.20 5.59
CA ILE A 82 -1.87 1.76 6.96
C ILE A 82 -3.33 1.97 7.40
N ASP A 83 -4.06 2.84 6.69
CA ASP A 83 -5.48 3.11 6.90
C ASP A 83 -6.40 2.15 6.13
N ALA A 84 -5.84 1.34 5.22
CA ALA A 84 -6.63 0.38 4.45
C ALA A 84 -7.02 -0.85 5.28
N PHE A 85 -8.24 -1.33 5.01
CA PHE A 85 -8.69 -2.63 5.48
C PHE A 85 -7.91 -3.76 4.78
N PRO A 86 -7.56 -4.87 5.47
CA PRO A 86 -7.88 -5.20 6.86
C PRO A 86 -6.88 -4.67 7.90
N TYR A 87 -5.72 -4.13 7.49
CA TYR A 87 -4.63 -3.82 8.41
C TYR A 87 -4.99 -2.84 9.54
N HIS A 88 -5.71 -1.76 9.22
CA HIS A 88 -6.16 -0.80 10.23
C HIS A 88 -7.05 -1.43 11.30
N ALA A 89 -7.89 -2.40 10.92
CA ALA A 89 -8.90 -2.99 11.77
C ALA A 89 -8.41 -4.24 12.54
N ASP A 90 -7.34 -4.87 12.07
CA ASP A 90 -6.88 -6.15 12.60
C ASP A 90 -5.59 -6.02 13.44
N GLN A 91 -5.73 -6.22 14.75
CA GLN A 91 -4.61 -6.21 15.70
C GLN A 91 -3.58 -7.32 15.44
N MET A 92 -4.00 -8.46 14.90
CA MET A 92 -3.09 -9.55 14.54
C MET A 92 -2.12 -9.11 13.45
N LEU A 93 -2.58 -8.35 12.46
CA LEU A 93 -1.72 -7.86 11.37
C LEU A 93 -0.74 -6.79 11.88
N GLN A 94 -1.17 -5.93 12.79
CA GLN A 94 -0.27 -4.98 13.46
C GLN A 94 0.79 -5.70 14.29
N TYR A 95 0.40 -6.78 14.97
CA TYR A 95 1.33 -7.64 15.69
C TYR A 95 2.29 -8.37 14.75
N ALA A 96 1.83 -8.87 13.59
CA ALA A 96 2.65 -9.52 12.59
C ALA A 96 3.77 -8.60 12.07
N VAL A 97 3.43 -7.32 11.79
CA VAL A 97 4.43 -6.29 11.45
C VAL A 97 5.47 -6.15 12.55
N GLN A 98 5.02 -6.02 13.80
CA GLN A 98 5.93 -5.84 14.95
C GLN A 98 6.82 -7.06 15.19
N GLN A 99 6.30 -8.27 15.00
CA GLN A 99 7.04 -9.54 15.15
C GLN A 99 8.07 -9.75 14.05
N ALA A 100 7.72 -9.40 12.81
CA ALA A 100 8.61 -9.54 11.66
C ALA A 100 9.83 -8.60 11.74
N MET A 101 9.71 -7.50 12.48
CA MET A 101 10.80 -6.55 12.72
C MET A 101 11.81 -7.04 13.75
N LYS A 102 13.09 -6.71 13.54
CA LYS A 102 14.13 -6.85 14.58
C LYS A 102 13.86 -5.91 15.75
N GLU A 103 14.47 -6.21 16.89
CA GLU A 103 14.37 -5.36 18.11
C GLU A 103 14.84 -3.92 17.86
N LYS A 104 15.93 -3.77 17.10
CA LYS A 104 16.41 -2.49 16.59
C LYS A 104 16.08 -2.42 15.10
N ALA A 105 14.93 -1.84 14.78
CA ALA A 105 14.48 -1.69 13.40
C ALA A 105 13.82 -0.33 13.18
N ALA A 106 13.99 0.21 11.98
CA ALA A 106 13.26 1.37 11.51
C ALA A 106 11.84 0.96 11.10
N ARG A 107 10.83 1.65 11.66
CA ARG A 107 9.43 1.49 11.25
C ARG A 107 8.95 2.75 10.57
N ILE A 108 8.59 2.62 9.31
CA ILE A 108 8.14 3.72 8.45
C ILE A 108 6.70 3.43 8.06
N TYR A 109 5.84 4.42 8.25
CA TYR A 109 4.41 4.31 7.94
C TYR A 109 4.05 5.29 6.85
N LEU A 110 3.36 4.80 5.82
CA LEU A 110 2.87 5.59 4.70
C LEU A 110 1.34 5.55 4.67
N THR A 111 0.73 6.72 4.53
CA THR A 111 -0.72 6.86 4.39
C THR A 111 -1.06 8.19 3.72
N ALA A 112 -2.04 8.17 2.84
CA ALA A 112 -2.63 9.37 2.26
C ALA A 112 -3.70 9.99 3.18
N THR A 113 -4.24 9.20 4.11
CA THR A 113 -5.45 9.48 4.89
C THR A 113 -5.22 9.16 6.36
N PRO A 114 -4.25 9.82 7.04
CA PRO A 114 -3.99 9.59 8.45
C PRO A 114 -5.22 9.97 9.29
N ASP A 115 -5.45 9.22 10.37
CA ASP A 115 -6.53 9.52 11.32
C ASP A 115 -6.26 10.83 12.11
N GLU A 116 -7.30 11.34 12.79
CA GLU A 116 -7.19 12.58 13.57
C GLU A 116 -6.24 12.48 14.77
N LYS A 117 -6.04 11.27 15.32
CA LYS A 117 -5.11 11.04 16.43
C LYS A 117 -3.66 11.19 15.95
N TRP A 118 -3.34 10.62 14.80
CA TRP A 118 -2.07 10.74 14.11
C TRP A 118 -1.77 12.19 13.73
N LYS A 119 -2.74 12.87 13.09
CA LYS A 119 -2.60 14.31 12.77
C LYS A 119 -2.31 15.14 14.02
N ARG A 120 -3.04 14.89 15.11
CA ARG A 120 -2.84 15.59 16.38
C ARG A 120 -1.47 15.28 17.00
N ASN A 121 -1.03 14.03 16.99
CA ASN A 121 0.28 13.64 17.52
C ASN A 121 1.43 14.24 16.71
N PHE A 122 1.29 14.26 15.38
CA PHE A 122 2.22 14.89 14.47
C PHE A 122 2.35 16.40 14.75
N ARG A 123 1.22 17.13 14.82
CA ARG A 123 1.19 18.57 15.16
C ARG A 123 1.79 18.88 16.53
N LYS A 124 1.67 17.97 17.49
CA LYS A 124 2.23 18.10 18.84
C LYS A 124 3.70 17.66 18.95
N GLY A 125 4.35 17.27 17.84
CA GLY A 125 5.73 16.79 17.82
C GLY A 125 5.92 15.41 18.50
N LYS A 126 4.84 14.74 18.90
CA LYS A 126 4.89 13.39 19.51
C LYS A 126 5.19 12.30 18.51
N GLN A 127 4.99 12.59 17.22
CA GLN A 127 5.26 11.67 16.13
C GLN A 127 6.07 12.39 15.06
N LYS A 128 7.26 11.87 14.75
CA LYS A 128 8.10 12.37 13.68
C LYS A 128 7.53 11.91 12.34
N GLY A 129 7.64 12.75 11.32
CA GLY A 129 7.16 12.44 9.98
C GLY A 129 7.42 13.60 9.03
N VAL A 130 7.14 13.38 7.75
CA VAL A 130 7.26 14.38 6.69
C VAL A 130 5.96 14.35 5.89
N ILE A 131 5.45 15.53 5.54
CA ILE A 131 4.29 15.65 4.65
C ILE A 131 4.81 15.83 3.23
N VAL A 132 4.35 14.97 2.32
CA VAL A 132 4.65 15.04 0.90
C VAL A 132 3.50 15.77 0.22
N SER A 133 3.68 17.06 -0.06
CA SER A 133 2.62 17.95 -0.54
C SER A 133 2.34 17.86 -2.05
N GLY A 134 3.20 17.17 -2.82
CA GLY A 134 3.13 17.12 -4.28
C GLY A 134 2.94 15.71 -4.84
N ARG A 135 2.06 15.58 -5.84
CA ARG A 135 1.98 14.39 -6.70
C ARG A 135 3.17 14.37 -7.66
N TYR A 136 3.68 13.19 -7.95
CA TYR A 136 4.74 12.99 -8.94
C TYR A 136 4.37 13.58 -10.32
N HIS A 137 3.12 13.41 -10.75
CA HIS A 137 2.65 13.89 -12.06
C HIS A 137 2.07 15.32 -12.08
N ARG A 138 2.02 16.03 -10.94
CA ARG A 138 1.45 17.40 -10.79
C ARG A 138 0.04 17.65 -11.38
N HIS A 139 -0.65 16.65 -11.90
CA HIS A 139 -2.03 16.80 -12.38
C HIS A 139 -3.04 16.84 -11.23
N PRO A 140 -4.09 17.67 -11.33
CA PRO A 140 -5.17 17.72 -10.35
C PRO A 140 -5.88 16.36 -10.23
N LEU A 141 -6.41 16.06 -9.04
CA LEU A 141 -7.29 14.91 -8.81
C LEU A 141 -8.49 14.99 -9.76
N PRO A 142 -8.92 13.88 -10.39
CA PRO A 142 -10.25 13.83 -10.96
C PRO A 142 -11.26 14.09 -9.83
N VAL A 143 -12.03 15.16 -9.95
CA VAL A 143 -13.08 15.49 -8.98
C VAL A 143 -14.31 14.67 -9.35
N PRO A 144 -14.86 13.85 -8.43
CA PRO A 144 -16.06 13.07 -8.73
C PRO A 144 -17.22 14.01 -9.07
N LEU A 145 -17.90 13.72 -10.18
CA LEU A 145 -19.09 14.46 -10.62
C LEU A 145 -20.35 13.75 -10.11
N PHE A 146 -21.19 14.50 -9.39
CA PHE A 146 -22.50 14.00 -8.99
C PHE A 146 -23.48 14.13 -10.16
N SER A 147 -24.16 13.03 -10.49
CA SER A 147 -25.21 13.02 -11.50
C SER A 147 -26.48 12.40 -10.92
N TRP A 148 -27.61 13.10 -11.10
CA TRP A 148 -28.91 12.60 -10.68
C TRP A 148 -29.33 11.40 -11.53
N CYS A 149 -29.53 10.24 -10.91
CA CYS A 149 -29.88 9.00 -11.60
C CYS A 149 -31.38 8.62 -11.49
N GLY A 150 -32.24 9.58 -11.11
CA GLY A 150 -33.66 9.33 -10.90
C GLY A 150 -33.94 8.36 -9.75
N ASN A 151 -35.09 7.69 -9.77
CA ASN A 151 -35.41 6.62 -8.82
C ASN A 151 -34.70 5.30 -9.22
N TRP A 152 -33.38 5.29 -9.07
CA TRP A 152 -32.52 4.16 -9.41
C TRP A 152 -32.93 2.86 -8.72
N LYS A 153 -33.44 2.93 -7.48
CA LYS A 153 -33.94 1.76 -6.74
C LYS A 153 -35.07 1.07 -7.49
N LYS A 154 -36.05 1.83 -7.99
CA LYS A 154 -37.17 1.27 -8.77
C LYS A 154 -36.68 0.62 -10.06
N SER A 155 -35.75 1.25 -10.77
CA SER A 155 -35.17 0.69 -12.01
C SER A 155 -34.44 -0.63 -11.76
N LEU A 156 -33.63 -0.72 -10.70
CA LEU A 156 -32.93 -1.96 -10.34
C LEU A 156 -33.89 -3.09 -9.95
N HIS A 157 -34.98 -2.80 -9.23
CA HIS A 157 -36.02 -3.80 -8.94
C HIS A 157 -36.64 -4.40 -10.22
N HIS A 158 -36.69 -3.63 -11.30
CA HIS A 158 -37.17 -4.10 -12.61
C HIS A 158 -36.05 -4.65 -13.51
N LYS A 159 -34.87 -4.99 -12.93
CA LYS A 159 -33.68 -5.45 -13.66
C LYS A 159 -33.22 -4.50 -14.78
N LYS A 160 -33.46 -3.19 -14.64
CA LYS A 160 -33.05 -2.15 -15.59
C LYS A 160 -31.98 -1.25 -14.99
N ILE A 161 -30.88 -1.06 -15.72
CA ILE A 161 -29.82 -0.13 -15.34
C ILE A 161 -30.30 1.32 -15.61
N PRO A 162 -30.15 2.26 -14.65
CA PRO A 162 -30.45 3.67 -14.89
C PRO A 162 -29.71 4.22 -16.12
N ARG A 163 -30.41 5.01 -16.95
CA ARG A 163 -29.85 5.52 -18.22
C ARG A 163 -28.54 6.28 -18.04
N VAL A 164 -28.44 7.11 -17.00
CA VAL A 164 -27.23 7.87 -16.66
C VAL A 164 -26.04 6.97 -16.44
N LEU A 165 -26.21 5.87 -15.70
CA LEU A 165 -25.16 4.89 -15.45
C LEU A 165 -24.80 4.12 -16.73
N LEU A 166 -25.79 3.75 -17.53
CA LEU A 166 -25.56 3.03 -18.79
C LEU A 166 -24.82 3.89 -19.83
N GLN A 167 -25.11 5.19 -19.89
CA GLN A 167 -24.39 6.14 -20.74
C GLN A 167 -22.95 6.32 -20.25
N TRP A 168 -22.75 6.47 -18.94
CA TRP A 168 -21.41 6.55 -18.35
C TRP A 168 -20.58 5.28 -18.62
N LEU A 169 -21.17 4.10 -18.45
CA LEU A 169 -20.51 2.82 -18.75
C LEU A 169 -20.12 2.73 -20.23
N LYS A 170 -21.02 3.09 -21.16
CA LYS A 170 -20.71 3.10 -22.60
C LYS A 170 -19.59 4.05 -22.96
N MET A 171 -19.52 5.22 -22.33
CA MET A 171 -18.44 6.17 -22.58
C MET A 171 -17.09 5.64 -22.06
N ASN A 172 -17.05 5.02 -20.88
CA ASN A 172 -15.78 4.59 -20.27
C ASN A 172 -15.31 3.20 -20.71
N LEU A 173 -16.22 2.30 -21.10
CA LEU A 173 -15.86 0.96 -21.59
C LEU A 173 -15.46 0.95 -23.09
N ASN A 174 -15.87 1.96 -23.87
CA ASN A 174 -15.46 2.11 -25.26
C ASN A 174 -14.14 2.91 -25.42
N HIS A 175 -13.52 3.33 -24.31
CA HIS A 175 -12.27 4.10 -24.27
C HIS A 175 -11.06 3.25 -23.84
N GLU A 176 -11.20 1.93 -23.75
CA GLU A 176 -10.09 0.95 -23.76
C GLU A 176 -9.91 0.37 -25.17
#